data_AF-A0A2H0AIG3-F1
#
_entry.id   AF-A0A2H0AIG3-F1
#
_cell.length_a   1.000
_cell.length_b   1.000
_cell.length_c   1.000
_cell.angle_alpha   90.00
_cell.angle_beta   90.00
_cell.angle_gamma   90.00
#
_symmetry.space_group_name_H-M   'P 1'
#
loop_
_entity.id
_entity.type
_entity.pdbx_description
1 polymer ?
#
loop_
_entity_poly.entity_id
_entity_poly.type
_entity_poly.pdbx_seq_one_letter_code
_entity_poly.pdbx_strand_id
1 'polypeptide(L)'
;MKSSTRKFGMVFVGVLVVMFFASFALAGPGGYGRGMMGKGAGGGQGMGPGQGNCSYTGSLTAEQSKEVQTLREGYIKEITPLQNQLFAKKTELRVLWSQANPDRAAVMAKQAELNELQRQLQEKNTTFQLEMRSIAGR
;
A
#
# COMPACT_ATOMS: atom_id res chain seq x y z
N MET A 1 -22.14 -49.15 -14.38
CA MET A 1 -22.09 -47.98 -13.47
C MET A 1 -20.64 -47.48 -13.37
N LYS A 2 -20.21 -46.54 -14.23
CA LYS A 2 -18.82 -46.01 -14.25
C LYS A 2 -18.75 -44.63 -14.92
N SER A 3 -19.44 -43.61 -14.37
CA SER A 3 -19.38 -42.24 -14.91
C SER A 3 -19.16 -41.12 -13.89
N SER A 4 -19.11 -41.42 -12.58
CA SER A 4 -19.02 -40.37 -11.55
C SER A 4 -17.60 -39.86 -11.27
N THR A 5 -16.58 -40.71 -11.41
CA THR A 5 -15.18 -40.38 -11.08
C THR A 5 -14.44 -39.53 -12.12
N ARG A 6 -14.94 -39.45 -13.36
CA ARG A 6 -14.30 -38.64 -14.43
C ARG A 6 -14.57 -37.14 -14.29
N LYS A 7 -15.73 -36.76 -13.74
CA LYS A 7 -16.13 -35.35 -13.58
C LYS A 7 -15.37 -34.67 -12.44
N PHE A 8 -15.10 -35.39 -11.34
CA PHE A 8 -14.31 -34.86 -10.22
C PHE A 8 -12.84 -34.65 -10.59
N GLY A 9 -12.24 -35.53 -11.40
CA GLY A 9 -10.87 -35.36 -11.89
C GLY A 9 -10.69 -34.11 -12.77
N MET A 10 -11.66 -33.80 -13.63
CA MET A 10 -11.61 -32.59 -14.48
C MET A 10 -11.78 -31.29 -13.69
N VAL A 11 -12.62 -31.27 -12.65
CA VAL A 11 -12.76 -30.08 -11.78
C VAL A 11 -11.50 -29.84 -10.96
N PHE A 12 -10.83 -30.90 -10.47
CA PHE A 12 -9.60 -30.76 -9.69
C PHE A 12 -8.40 -30.34 -10.55
N VAL A 13 -8.29 -30.83 -11.79
CA VAL A 13 -7.29 -30.38 -12.77
C VAL A 13 -7.55 -28.93 -13.21
N GLY A 14 -8.82 -28.52 -13.35
CA GLY A 14 -9.19 -27.12 -13.67
C GLY A 14 -8.80 -26.12 -12.57
N VAL A 15 -8.94 -26.48 -11.29
CA VAL A 15 -8.57 -25.60 -10.16
C VAL A 15 -7.04 -25.50 -9.98
N LEU A 16 -6.29 -26.58 -10.27
CA LEU A 16 -4.83 -26.58 -10.17
C LEU A 16 -4.14 -25.81 -11.31
N VAL A 17 -4.73 -25.74 -12.51
CA VAL A 17 -4.17 -24.94 -13.62
C VAL A 17 -4.34 -23.43 -13.39
N VAL A 18 -5.37 -23.00 -12.65
CA VAL A 18 -5.55 -21.58 -12.30
C VAL A 18 -4.54 -21.12 -11.23
N MET A 19 -4.05 -22.02 -10.36
CA MET A 19 -3.03 -21.69 -9.36
C MET A 19 -1.59 -21.63 -9.94
N PHE A 20 -1.34 -22.18 -11.13
CA PHE A 20 0.00 -22.24 -11.73
C PHE A 20 0.37 -21.01 -12.59
N PHE A 21 -0.59 -20.13 -12.90
CA PHE A 21 -0.34 -18.85 -13.61
C PHE A 21 -0.19 -17.63 -12.68
N ALA A 22 0.04 -17.84 -11.38
CA ALA A 22 0.34 -16.74 -10.45
C ALA A 22 1.81 -16.30 -10.48
N SER A 23 2.67 -16.95 -11.27
CA SER A 23 4.09 -16.61 -11.41
C SER A 23 4.39 -16.30 -12.88
N PHE A 24 4.87 -15.09 -13.15
CA PHE A 24 5.29 -14.51 -14.46
C PHE A 24 4.28 -13.63 -15.22
N ALA A 25 4.00 -12.45 -14.66
CA ALA A 25 3.74 -11.19 -15.38
C ALA A 25 3.76 -10.05 -14.35
N LEU A 26 4.65 -9.05 -14.28
CA LEU A 26 5.63 -8.49 -15.20
C LEU A 26 6.87 -8.04 -14.37
N ALA A 27 8.02 -8.67 -14.62
CA ALA A 27 9.28 -7.94 -14.63
C ALA A 27 9.48 -7.47 -16.08
N GLY A 28 9.02 -6.25 -16.39
CA GLY A 28 9.29 -5.59 -17.67
C GLY A 28 10.22 -4.38 -17.42
N PRO A 29 11.26 -4.17 -18.23
CA PRO A 29 12.08 -2.97 -18.14
C PRO A 29 11.33 -1.83 -18.84
N GLY A 30 11.15 -0.70 -18.15
CA GLY A 30 10.69 0.53 -18.78
C GLY A 30 9.24 0.88 -18.48
N GLY A 31 9.09 1.79 -17.54
CA GLY A 31 7.82 2.45 -17.24
C GLY A 31 7.98 3.59 -16.24
N TYR A 32 9.11 4.30 -16.29
CA TYR A 32 9.19 5.64 -15.73
C TYR A 32 8.14 6.49 -16.47
N GLY A 33 6.97 6.63 -15.85
CA GLY A 33 5.94 7.59 -16.23
C GLY A 33 6.41 9.01 -15.97
N ARG A 34 7.39 9.44 -16.75
CA ARG A 34 7.69 10.84 -17.03
C ARG A 34 6.55 11.34 -17.91
N GLY A 35 5.44 11.73 -17.30
CA GLY A 35 4.24 12.17 -18.00
C GLY A 35 3.51 13.24 -17.21
N MET A 36 3.57 14.46 -17.72
CA MET A 36 2.82 15.66 -17.34
C MET A 36 3.27 16.38 -16.06
N MET A 37 4.22 17.30 -16.26
CA MET A 37 4.11 18.65 -15.70
C MET A 37 2.73 19.24 -16.06
N GLY A 38 1.70 18.89 -15.29
CA GLY A 38 0.49 19.68 -15.20
C GLY A 38 0.73 20.76 -14.15
N LYS A 39 0.92 22.01 -14.60
CA LYS A 39 0.69 23.20 -13.79
C LYS A 39 -0.79 23.20 -13.39
N GLY A 40 -1.12 22.44 -12.36
CA GLY A 40 -2.40 22.48 -11.67
C GLY A 40 -2.12 22.86 -10.24
N ALA A 41 -2.52 24.07 -9.86
CA ALA A 41 -2.58 24.49 -8.46
C ALA A 41 -3.69 23.67 -7.76
N GLY A 42 -3.36 22.42 -7.46
CA GLY A 42 -4.11 21.56 -6.56
C GLY A 42 -3.08 21.03 -5.58
N GLY A 43 -3.19 21.45 -4.32
CA GLY A 43 -2.32 20.98 -3.23
C GLY A 43 -2.46 19.49 -3.01
N GLY A 44 -1.84 18.70 -3.87
CA GLY A 44 -1.59 17.28 -3.63
C GLY A 44 -0.44 17.21 -2.64
N GLN A 45 -0.78 17.09 -1.36
CA GLN A 45 0.16 16.61 -0.36
C GLN A 45 0.89 15.39 -0.94
N GLY A 46 2.22 15.47 -0.99
CA GLY A 46 3.06 14.52 -1.69
C GLY A 46 2.74 13.09 -1.32
N MET A 47 2.38 12.29 -2.32
CA MET A 47 2.21 10.83 -2.21
C MET A 47 3.57 10.11 -2.14
N GLY A 48 4.53 10.67 -1.40
CA GLY A 48 5.83 10.07 -1.14
C GLY A 48 5.90 9.54 0.29
N PRO A 49 6.50 8.36 0.55
CA PRO A 49 6.81 7.92 1.91
C PRO A 49 7.69 8.99 2.58
N GLY A 50 7.17 9.60 3.65
CA GLY A 50 7.86 10.69 4.35
C GLY A 50 7.46 12.12 3.96
N GLN A 51 6.55 12.30 3.00
CA GLN A 51 6.04 13.61 2.57
C GLN A 51 4.61 13.88 3.09
N GLY A 52 4.28 13.30 4.23
CA GLY A 52 3.15 13.75 5.05
C GLY A 52 3.36 15.23 5.39
N ASN A 53 2.27 15.99 5.39
CA ASN A 53 2.17 17.46 5.42
C ASN A 53 2.74 18.14 6.70
N CYS A 54 3.87 17.70 7.23
CA CYS A 54 4.68 18.40 8.22
C CYS A 54 5.67 19.32 7.50
N SER A 55 5.15 20.30 6.75
CA SER A 55 5.98 21.46 6.41
C SER A 55 6.04 22.34 7.65
N TYR A 56 7.03 22.10 8.51
CA TYR A 56 7.42 23.10 9.49
C TYR A 56 8.05 24.25 8.73
N THR A 57 7.47 25.44 8.86
CA THR A 57 7.85 26.64 8.11
C THR A 57 8.84 27.53 8.88
N GLY A 58 9.26 27.13 10.09
CA GLY A 58 10.28 27.83 10.87
C GLY A 58 11.70 27.37 10.53
N SER A 59 12.69 28.18 10.89
CA SER A 59 14.10 27.82 10.82
C SER A 59 14.47 26.87 11.97
N LEU A 60 14.93 25.65 11.66
CA LEU A 60 15.46 24.70 12.63
C LEU A 60 16.94 24.99 12.92
N THR A 61 17.41 24.73 14.15
CA THR A 61 18.86 24.68 14.44
C THR A 61 19.51 23.47 13.76
N ALA A 62 20.85 23.40 13.76
CA ALA A 62 21.58 22.26 13.22
C ALA A 62 21.26 20.96 13.98
N GLU A 63 21.13 21.04 15.30
CA GLU A 63 20.79 19.92 16.18
C GLU A 63 19.36 19.44 15.91
N GLN A 64 18.39 20.36 15.87
CA GLN A 64 17.00 20.05 15.54
C GLN A 64 16.87 19.43 14.15
N SER A 65 17.64 19.93 13.18
CA SER A 65 17.64 19.38 11.81
C SER A 65 18.10 17.92 11.78
N LYS A 66 19.12 17.58 12.57
CA LYS A 66 19.61 16.20 12.69
C LYS A 66 18.60 15.27 13.39
N GLU A 67 17.92 15.76 14.43
CA GLU A 67 16.84 15.03 15.10
C GLU A 67 15.66 14.77 14.14
N VAL A 68 15.22 15.79 13.40
CA VAL A 68 14.14 15.65 12.39
C VAL A 68 14.53 14.67 11.28
N GLN A 69 15.78 14.69 10.83
CA GLN A 69 16.24 13.73 9.82
C GLN A 69 16.17 12.29 10.34
N THR A 70 16.67 12.05 11.56
CA THR A 70 16.64 10.72 12.19
C THR A 70 15.20 10.24 12.38
N LEU A 71 14.31 11.13 12.85
CA LEU A 71 12.88 10.86 13.00
C LEU A 71 12.24 10.45 11.66
N ARG A 72 12.53 11.18 10.58
CA ARG A 72 12.01 10.90 9.24
C ARG A 72 12.49 9.55 8.71
N GLU A 73 13.77 9.23 8.88
CA GLU A 73 14.34 7.95 8.45
C GLU A 73 13.69 6.77 9.19
N GLY A 74 13.51 6.89 10.50
CA GLY A 74 12.81 5.90 11.31
C GLY A 74 11.36 5.71 10.87
N TYR A 75 10.61 6.80 10.71
CA TYR A 75 9.23 6.76 10.24
C TYR A 75 9.10 6.11 8.86
N ILE A 76 9.95 6.46 7.89
CA ILE A 76 9.94 5.82 6.55
C ILE A 76 10.19 4.32 6.67
N LYS A 77 11.17 3.91 7.47
CA LYS A 77 11.49 2.49 7.69
C LYS A 77 10.31 1.72 8.27
N GLU A 78 9.54 2.32 9.17
CA GLU A 78 8.38 1.70 9.79
C GLU A 78 7.17 1.62 8.86
N ILE A 79 6.87 2.66 8.09
CA ILE A 79 5.66 2.68 7.24
C ILE A 79 5.83 1.94 5.91
N THR A 80 7.05 1.83 5.38
CA THR A 80 7.31 1.20 4.08
C THR A 80 6.71 -0.22 3.97
N PRO A 81 6.92 -1.14 4.93
CA PRO A 81 6.30 -2.47 4.85
C PRO A 81 4.76 -2.40 4.91
N LEU A 82 4.19 -1.49 5.70
CA LEU A 82 2.74 -1.31 5.79
C LEU A 82 2.14 -0.79 4.48
N GLN A 83 2.82 0.16 3.82
CA GLN A 83 2.42 0.68 2.51
C GLN A 83 2.49 -0.39 1.43
N ASN A 84 3.55 -1.22 1.43
CA ASN A 84 3.69 -2.34 0.50
C ASN A 84 2.55 -3.35 0.68
N GLN A 85 2.23 -3.71 1.92
CA GLN A 85 1.11 -4.60 2.22
C GLN A 85 -0.22 -3.99 1.80
N LEU A 86 -0.42 -2.69 2.05
CA LEU A 86 -1.64 -1.97 1.65
C LEU A 86 -1.81 -2.00 0.13
N PHE A 87 -0.74 -1.75 -0.62
CA PHE A 87 -0.77 -1.78 -2.08
C PHE A 87 -1.09 -3.18 -2.63
N ALA A 88 -0.42 -4.21 -2.10
CA ALA A 88 -0.67 -5.60 -2.48
C ALA A 88 -2.14 -5.99 -2.24
N LYS A 89 -2.66 -5.73 -1.03
CA LYS A 89 -4.05 -6.07 -0.68
C LYS A 89 -5.09 -5.26 -1.47
N LYS A 90 -4.79 -4.01 -1.87
CA LYS A 90 -5.65 -3.23 -2.76
C LYS A 90 -5.75 -3.88 -4.14
N THR A 91 -4.66 -4.46 -4.63
CA THR A 91 -4.64 -5.20 -5.89
C THR A 91 -5.45 -6.49 -5.78
N GLU A 92 -5.30 -7.24 -4.70
CA GLU A 92 -6.12 -8.43 -4.40
C GLU A 92 -7.62 -8.08 -4.34
N LEU A 93 -7.98 -6.99 -3.63
CA LEU A 93 -9.37 -6.54 -3.56
C LEU A 93 -9.91 -6.17 -4.94
N ARG A 94 -9.12 -5.49 -5.78
CA ARG A 94 -9.51 -5.16 -7.16
C ARG A 94 -9.77 -6.42 -7.98
N VAL A 95 -8.97 -7.48 -7.80
CA VAL A 95 -9.17 -8.77 -8.46
C VAL A 95 -10.51 -9.38 -8.01
N LEU A 96 -10.83 -9.38 -6.72
CA LEU A 96 -12.13 -9.87 -6.23
C LEU A 96 -13.31 -9.13 -6.86
N TRP A 97 -13.20 -7.80 -6.99
CA TRP A 97 -14.23 -6.98 -7.65
C TRP A 97 -14.35 -7.19 -9.16
N SER A 98 -13.29 -7.70 -9.81
CA SER A 98 -13.31 -7.94 -11.26
C SER A 98 -14.03 -9.23 -11.67
N GLN A 99 -14.39 -10.07 -10.71
CA GLN A 99 -15.12 -11.31 -10.97
C GLN A 99 -16.56 -11.03 -11.45
N ALA A 100 -17.09 -11.88 -12.33
CA ALA A 100 -18.46 -11.73 -12.84
C ALA A 100 -19.53 -11.75 -11.72
N ASN A 101 -19.30 -12.53 -10.67
CA ASN A 101 -20.10 -12.56 -9.45
C ASN A 101 -19.15 -12.48 -8.24
N PRO A 102 -18.82 -11.28 -7.73
CA PRO A 102 -17.90 -11.12 -6.61
C PRO A 102 -18.40 -11.80 -5.33
N ASP A 103 -17.54 -12.57 -4.67
CA ASP A 103 -17.84 -13.13 -3.35
C ASP A 103 -17.86 -12.01 -2.30
N ARG A 104 -19.06 -11.70 -1.78
CA ARG A 104 -19.28 -10.69 -0.75
C ARG A 104 -18.45 -10.94 0.50
N ALA A 105 -18.35 -12.18 0.97
CA ALA A 105 -17.62 -12.50 2.19
C ALA A 105 -16.11 -12.27 2.00
N ALA A 106 -15.56 -12.71 0.87
CA ALA A 106 -14.16 -12.49 0.54
C ALA A 106 -13.82 -11.00 0.38
N VAL A 107 -14.69 -10.24 -0.29
CA VAL A 107 -14.54 -8.77 -0.44
C VAL A 107 -14.54 -8.08 0.92
N MET A 108 -15.50 -8.41 1.80
CA MET A 108 -15.59 -7.80 3.13
C MET A 108 -14.40 -8.14 4.01
N ALA A 109 -13.92 -9.38 3.97
CA ALA A 109 -12.72 -9.81 4.70
C ALA A 109 -11.49 -9.02 4.22
N LYS A 110 -11.29 -8.92 2.90
CA LYS A 110 -10.16 -8.17 2.33
C LYS A 110 -10.23 -6.66 2.64
N GLN A 111 -11.44 -6.09 2.64
CA GLN A 111 -11.66 -4.70 3.05
C GLN A 111 -11.29 -4.47 4.52
N ALA A 112 -11.63 -5.40 5.42
CA ALA A 112 -11.26 -5.30 6.83
C ALA A 112 -9.74 -5.30 7.04
N GLU A 113 -9.01 -6.18 6.32
CA GLU A 113 -7.54 -6.19 6.34
C GLU A 113 -6.94 -4.85 5.88
N LEU A 114 -7.52 -4.24 4.84
CA LEU A 114 -7.09 -2.92 4.34
C LEU A 114 -7.35 -1.82 5.36
N ASN A 115 -8.50 -1.86 6.04
CA ASN A 115 -8.85 -0.87 7.06
C ASN A 115 -7.87 -0.93 8.24
N GLU A 116 -7.46 -2.12 8.67
CA GLU A 116 -6.48 -2.27 9.74
C GLU A 116 -5.10 -1.71 9.34
N LEU A 117 -4.63 -1.99 8.11
CA LEU A 117 -3.38 -1.39 7.63
C LEU A 117 -3.45 0.13 7.53
N GLN A 118 -4.60 0.67 7.10
CA GLN A 118 -4.80 2.12 7.09
C GLN A 118 -4.80 2.71 8.49
N ARG A 119 -5.41 2.04 9.46
CA ARG A 119 -5.40 2.45 10.87
C ARG A 119 -3.97 2.53 11.40
N GLN A 120 -3.16 1.49 11.17
CA GLN A 120 -1.76 1.46 11.61
C GLN A 120 -0.92 2.57 10.95
N LEU A 121 -1.11 2.81 9.65
CA LEU A 121 -0.46 3.93 8.96
C LEU A 121 -0.86 5.28 9.55
N GLN A 122 -2.15 5.49 9.83
CA GLN A 122 -2.64 6.74 10.44
C GLN A 122 -2.06 6.97 11.84
N GLU A 123 -1.94 5.90 12.63
CA GLU A 123 -1.33 5.93 13.96
C GLU A 123 0.14 6.37 13.86
N LYS A 124 0.93 5.71 12.98
CA LYS A 124 2.34 6.09 12.72
C LYS A 124 2.49 7.51 12.21
N ASN A 125 1.60 7.95 11.32
CA ASN A 125 1.59 9.33 10.82
C ASN A 125 1.34 10.33 11.94
N THR A 126 0.39 10.04 12.83
CA THR A 126 0.02 10.92 13.94
C THR A 126 1.18 11.03 14.92
N THR A 127 1.81 9.91 15.29
CA THR A 127 3.01 9.90 16.15
C THR A 127 4.13 10.74 15.54
N PHE A 128 4.45 10.53 14.26
CA PHE A 128 5.48 11.32 13.57
C PHE A 128 5.18 12.82 13.59
N GLN A 129 3.92 13.24 13.38
CA GLN A 129 3.54 14.65 13.42
C GLN A 129 3.70 15.26 14.82
N LEU A 130 3.35 14.51 15.87
CA LEU A 130 3.48 14.94 17.26
C LEU A 130 4.96 15.08 17.65
N GLU A 131 5.80 14.11 17.30
CA GLU A 131 7.23 14.13 17.59
C GLU A 131 7.95 15.26 16.83
N MET A 132 7.60 15.46 15.56
CA MET A 132 8.11 16.59 14.77
C MET A 132 7.78 17.92 15.46
N ARG A 133 6.51 18.15 15.82
CA ARG A 133 6.10 19.36 16.56
C ARG A 133 6.87 19.55 17.87
N SER A 134 7.17 18.47 18.58
CA SER A 134 7.96 18.53 19.82
C SER A 134 9.40 18.97 19.56
N ILE A 135 10.05 18.48 18.50
CA ILE A 135 11.43 18.85 18.17
C ILE A 135 11.52 20.32 17.77
N ALA A 136 10.58 20.79 16.95
CA ALA A 136 10.65 22.14 16.38
C ALA A 136 9.97 23.24 17.22
N GLY A 137 9.20 22.85 18.23
CA GLY A 137 8.66 23.76 19.25
C GLY A 137 9.55 23.88 20.49
N ARG A 138 10.68 23.18 20.52
CA ARG A 138 11.72 23.27 21.55
C ARG A 138 12.65 24.45 21.27
#